data_AF-A0A4D4LAN0-F1
#
_entry.id   AF-A0A4D4LAN0-F1
#
_cell.length_a   1.000
_cell.length_b   1.000
_cell.length_c   1.000
_cell.angle_alpha   90.00
_cell.angle_beta   90.00
_cell.angle_gamma   90.00
#
_symmetry.space_group_name_H-M   'P 1'
#
loop_
_entity.id
_entity.type
_entity.pdbx_description
1 polymer ?
#
loop_
_entity_poly.entity_id
_entity_poly.type
_entity_poly.pdbx_seq_one_letter_code
_entity_poly.pdbx_strand_id
1 'polypeptide(L)'
;MTSEDVTGAGPALGRAVKRVKEQLRAVPDQGLGYGLLRHLNPRIGPRLAALPTPDIGFNYLGRFTEADREEPWMPSATDDGGVLSGAGDDAGLPPAHVLELNAVTVDTSRGPCLTATWSWAEGTLTRPEVDDLAHTWFRVLRAITEHADRPGAGGLTPSDVKPAALTQEVIERLEAACAPAALSDILPLTPLQEGLLFHALYDARATDDYVVQLGLDLDGPLDHQALREAAEALLRRHPNLRAGFWHEGLERPVQAVPATVALPWQEIDLRQPNGDRQREELRAVAAAERNRRFEPTAPPLLRLTLIRLGDHRHHLLLTHHHLLLDGWSLPVVMRDLFQLYRNRAEGGAGELPPVTLYRDFLTWLAERDERDRGAAETAWRQVLDGVEGPTLIAPAAGPPDAPRPLRRS
;
A
#
# COMPACT_ATOMS: atom_id res chain seq x y z
N MET A 1 24.63 13.04 -12.55
CA MET A 1 23.96 12.08 -13.44
C MET A 1 24.35 12.46 -14.85
N THR A 2 25.06 11.58 -15.54
CA THR A 2 25.52 11.80 -16.92
C THR A 2 24.42 11.40 -17.91
N SER A 3 24.56 11.79 -19.19
CA SER A 3 23.64 11.34 -20.26
C SER A 3 23.63 9.80 -20.41
N GLU A 4 24.78 9.17 -20.17
CA GLU A 4 24.92 7.70 -20.17
C GLU A 4 24.14 7.04 -19.02
N ASP A 5 24.12 7.64 -17.82
CA ASP A 5 23.39 7.11 -16.67
C ASP A 5 21.87 6.99 -16.93
N VAL A 6 21.31 7.88 -17.76
CA VAL A 6 19.87 7.97 -18.03
C VAL A 6 19.48 7.10 -19.23
N THR A 7 20.41 6.83 -20.15
CA THR A 7 20.16 6.01 -21.34
C THR A 7 20.45 4.51 -21.12
N GLY A 8 21.16 4.13 -20.05
CA GLY A 8 21.52 2.72 -19.76
C GLY A 8 20.46 1.85 -19.07
N ALA A 9 19.22 2.34 -18.89
CA ALA A 9 18.11 1.63 -18.22
C ALA A 9 18.41 1.10 -16.79
N GLY A 10 19.48 1.60 -16.15
CA GLY A 10 19.97 1.13 -14.86
C GLY A 10 19.24 1.73 -13.65
N PRO A 11 19.66 1.41 -12.42
CA PRO A 11 19.08 1.96 -11.18
C PRO A 11 19.14 3.50 -11.09
N ALA A 12 20.12 4.13 -11.75
CA ALA A 12 20.21 5.59 -11.81
C ALA A 12 19.00 6.22 -12.51
N LEU A 13 18.51 5.60 -13.60
CA LEU A 13 17.31 6.02 -14.30
C LEU A 13 16.07 5.86 -13.40
N GLY A 14 15.93 4.72 -12.71
CA GLY A 14 14.83 4.51 -11.75
C GLY A 14 14.77 5.60 -10.67
N ARG A 15 15.92 5.96 -10.09
CA ARG A 15 16.01 7.07 -9.13
C ARG A 15 15.64 8.42 -9.75
N ALA A 16 16.04 8.67 -11.00
CA ALA A 16 15.67 9.89 -11.71
C ALA A 16 14.16 9.99 -11.93
N VAL A 17 13.51 8.90 -12.36
CA VAL A 17 12.06 8.83 -12.55
C VAL A 17 11.32 9.07 -11.24
N LYS A 18 11.73 8.41 -10.14
CA LYS A 18 11.16 8.64 -8.80
C LYS A 18 11.31 10.10 -8.38
N ARG A 19 12.48 10.71 -8.59
CA ARG A 19 12.72 12.13 -8.25
C ARG A 19 11.83 13.08 -9.05
N VAL A 20 11.69 12.86 -10.36
CA VAL A 20 10.81 13.69 -11.22
C VAL A 20 9.35 13.53 -10.79
N LYS A 21 8.92 12.30 -10.51
CA LYS A 21 7.58 12.02 -9.94
C LYS A 21 7.35 12.84 -8.66
N GLU A 22 8.27 12.78 -7.70
CA GLU A 22 8.13 13.52 -6.44
C GLU A 22 8.16 15.04 -6.64
N GLN A 23 8.99 15.55 -7.55
CA GLN A 23 9.02 16.97 -7.89
C GLN A 23 7.69 17.45 -8.46
N LEU A 24 7.08 16.68 -9.37
CA LEU A 24 5.76 17.00 -9.92
C LEU A 24 4.64 16.89 -8.87
N ARG A 25 4.69 15.88 -8.00
CA ARG A 25 3.72 15.68 -6.92
C ARG A 25 3.82 16.72 -5.80
N ALA A 26 4.96 17.41 -5.67
CA ALA A 26 5.14 18.50 -4.73
C ALA A 26 4.44 19.80 -5.19
N VAL A 27 4.02 19.90 -6.46
CA VAL A 27 3.29 21.07 -6.97
C VAL A 27 1.86 21.06 -6.43
N PRO A 28 1.44 22.09 -5.65
CA PRO A 28 0.08 22.16 -5.11
C PRO A 28 -0.96 22.19 -6.22
N ASP A 29 -2.01 21.38 -6.09
CA ASP A 29 -3.14 21.29 -7.03
C ASP A 29 -2.70 21.22 -8.51
N GLN A 30 -1.57 20.55 -8.79
CA GLN A 30 -0.99 20.41 -10.13
C GLN A 30 -0.73 21.75 -10.84
N GLY A 31 -0.61 22.84 -10.08
CA GLY A 31 -0.34 24.18 -10.60
C GLY A 31 -1.58 24.93 -11.08
N LEU A 32 -2.79 24.39 -10.94
CA LEU A 32 -4.05 25.02 -11.40
C LEU A 32 -4.25 26.45 -10.87
N GLY A 33 -3.79 26.73 -9.64
CA GLY A 33 -3.89 28.06 -9.03
C GLY A 33 -2.92 29.11 -9.58
N TYR A 34 -1.91 28.72 -10.37
CA TYR A 34 -0.84 29.62 -10.78
C TYR A 34 -1.34 30.84 -11.55
N GLY A 35 -2.20 30.66 -12.55
CA GLY A 35 -2.71 31.76 -13.37
C GLY A 35 -3.47 32.81 -12.55
N LEU A 36 -4.31 32.35 -11.60
CA LEU A 36 -5.04 33.22 -10.68
C LEU A 36 -4.07 34.00 -9.78
N LEU A 37 -3.05 33.34 -9.23
CA LEU A 37 -2.04 33.98 -8.39
C LEU A 37 -1.16 34.97 -9.16
N ARG A 38 -0.80 34.63 -10.40
CA ARG A 38 0.10 35.42 -11.26
C ARG A 38 -0.57 36.66 -11.83
N HIS A 39 -1.85 36.57 -12.20
CA HIS A 39 -2.54 37.61 -12.97
C HIS A 39 -3.64 38.34 -12.19
N LEU A 40 -4.28 37.71 -11.19
CA LEU A 40 -5.43 38.29 -10.46
C LEU A 40 -5.13 38.64 -9.00
N ASN A 41 -4.03 38.16 -8.43
CA ASN A 41 -3.66 38.47 -7.05
C ASN A 41 -2.71 39.70 -6.99
N PRO A 42 -3.16 40.87 -6.49
CA PRO A 42 -2.36 42.09 -6.51
C PRO A 42 -1.15 42.04 -5.55
N ARG A 43 -1.15 41.15 -4.55
CA ARG A 43 -0.04 41.00 -3.59
C ARG A 43 1.02 40.02 -4.08
N ILE A 44 0.60 38.93 -4.73
CA ILE A 44 1.49 37.83 -5.13
C ILE A 44 1.93 37.97 -6.60
N GLY A 45 1.06 38.49 -7.46
CA GLY A 45 1.28 38.63 -8.90
C GLY A 45 2.62 39.28 -9.26
N PRO A 46 3.01 40.44 -8.68
CA PRO A 46 4.30 41.08 -8.98
C PRO A 46 5.51 40.21 -8.61
N ARG A 47 5.41 39.40 -7.56
CA ARG A 47 6.50 38.49 -7.16
C ARG A 47 6.66 37.34 -8.15
N LEU A 48 5.56 36.77 -8.63
CA LEU A 48 5.59 35.73 -9.65
C LEU A 48 5.99 36.28 -11.03
N ALA A 49 5.67 37.54 -11.31
CA ALA A 49 6.09 38.23 -12.54
C ALA A 49 7.60 38.45 -12.65
N ALA A 50 8.28 38.58 -11.51
CA ALA A 50 9.73 38.76 -11.46
C ALA A 50 10.51 37.44 -11.58
N LEU A 51 9.82 36.29 -11.53
CA LEU A 51 10.47 34.99 -11.73
C LEU A 51 10.75 34.76 -13.22
N PRO A 52 11.81 33.98 -13.54
CA PRO A 52 12.08 33.58 -14.92
C PRO A 52 10.89 32.85 -15.54
N THR A 53 10.60 33.16 -16.80
CA THR A 53 9.66 32.37 -17.61
C THR A 53 10.36 31.08 -18.07
N PRO A 54 9.67 29.93 -18.10
CA PRO A 54 10.27 28.70 -18.57
C PRO A 54 10.56 28.78 -20.07
N ASP A 55 11.78 28.41 -20.48
CA ASP A 55 12.19 28.36 -21.88
C ASP A 55 11.61 27.13 -22.62
N ILE A 56 11.12 26.13 -21.87
CA ILE A 56 10.57 24.89 -22.41
C ILE A 56 9.11 24.74 -21.99
N GLY A 57 8.23 24.64 -22.97
CA GLY A 57 6.85 24.19 -22.82
C GLY A 57 6.74 22.69 -23.06
N PHE A 58 6.02 21.97 -22.20
CA PHE A 58 5.74 20.55 -22.38
C PHE A 58 4.26 20.27 -22.12
N ASN A 59 3.58 19.67 -23.09
CA ASN A 59 2.21 19.21 -22.96
C ASN A 59 2.11 17.74 -23.34
N TYR A 60 1.48 16.95 -22.47
CA TYR A 60 0.99 15.62 -22.82
C TYR A 60 -0.52 15.68 -22.95
N LEU A 61 -1.01 15.49 -24.17
CA LEU A 61 -2.41 15.72 -24.54
C LEU A 61 -3.32 14.53 -24.23
N GLY A 62 -2.72 13.44 -23.73
CA GLY A 62 -3.43 12.23 -23.38
C GLY A 62 -3.37 11.17 -24.48
N ARG A 63 -4.34 10.26 -24.43
CA ARG A 63 -4.46 9.08 -25.28
C ARG A 63 -5.77 9.11 -26.04
N PHE A 64 -5.70 8.94 -27.35
CA PHE A 64 -6.83 8.96 -28.28
C PHE A 64 -6.87 7.68 -29.11
N THR A 65 -8.03 7.33 -29.67
CA THR A 65 -8.17 6.23 -30.63
C THR A 65 -8.13 6.73 -32.08
N GLU A 66 -7.83 5.86 -33.03
CA GLU A 66 -7.99 6.17 -34.46
C GLU A 66 -9.45 6.55 -34.81
N ALA A 67 -10.44 5.93 -34.16
CA ALA A 67 -11.87 6.21 -34.38
C ALA A 67 -12.29 7.62 -33.92
N ASP A 68 -11.64 8.17 -32.88
CA ASP A 68 -11.88 9.55 -32.45
C ASP A 68 -11.51 10.58 -33.53
N ARG A 69 -10.81 10.17 -34.60
CA ARG A 69 -10.41 11.02 -35.73
C ARG A 69 -11.36 10.97 -36.93
N GLU A 70 -12.36 10.08 -36.94
CA GLU A 70 -13.27 9.85 -38.08
C GLU A 70 -14.68 10.45 -37.90
N GLU A 71 -14.97 11.08 -36.75
CA GLU A 71 -16.25 11.76 -36.49
C GLU A 71 -16.42 13.03 -37.37
N PRO A 72 -17.63 13.28 -37.92
CA PRO A 72 -17.91 14.52 -38.65
C PRO A 72 -17.64 15.75 -37.77
N TRP A 73 -16.99 16.79 -38.32
CA TRP A 73 -16.58 18.02 -37.63
C TRP A 73 -15.39 17.90 -36.66
N MET A 74 -14.58 16.84 -36.77
CA MET A 74 -13.26 16.79 -36.11
C MET A 74 -12.22 17.64 -36.85
N PRO A 75 -11.23 18.24 -36.15
CA PRO A 75 -10.16 18.94 -36.84
C PRO A 75 -9.38 17.94 -37.70
N SER A 76 -9.04 18.33 -38.93
CA SER A 76 -8.37 17.46 -39.90
C SER A 76 -6.88 17.35 -39.59
N ALA A 77 -6.34 16.13 -39.57
CA ALA A 77 -4.90 15.92 -39.53
C ALA A 77 -4.35 16.23 -40.92
N THR A 78 -3.99 17.48 -41.20
CA THR A 78 -3.24 17.79 -42.42
C THR A 78 -1.84 17.19 -42.33
N ASP A 79 -1.31 16.77 -43.47
CA ASP A 79 -0.11 15.92 -43.65
C ASP A 79 1.20 16.46 -43.01
N ASP A 80 1.22 17.67 -42.45
CA ASP A 80 2.42 18.29 -41.86
C ASP A 80 2.37 18.52 -40.33
N GLY A 81 1.32 18.07 -39.64
CA GLY A 81 1.26 18.24 -38.18
C GLY A 81 -0.11 17.90 -37.63
N GLY A 82 -0.18 16.86 -36.79
CA GLY A 82 -1.45 16.34 -36.30
C GLY A 82 -2.28 17.39 -35.54
N VAL A 83 -3.61 17.31 -35.72
CA VAL A 83 -4.80 17.92 -35.06
C VAL A 83 -4.66 18.42 -33.63
N LEU A 84 -3.67 17.92 -32.90
CA LEU A 84 -3.46 18.15 -31.49
C LEU A 84 -2.19 18.99 -31.24
N SER A 85 -1.63 19.65 -32.26
CA SER A 85 -0.61 20.69 -32.10
C SER A 85 -1.22 21.92 -31.45
N GLY A 86 -1.56 21.82 -30.15
CA GLY A 86 -1.94 22.97 -29.34
C GLY A 86 -0.77 23.96 -29.33
N ALA A 87 -1.02 25.12 -29.92
CA ALA A 87 -0.09 26.23 -30.17
C ALA A 87 0.91 26.01 -31.32
N GLY A 88 0.82 26.85 -32.35
CA GLY A 88 1.94 27.03 -33.30
C GLY A 88 1.57 27.31 -34.76
N ASP A 89 0.38 26.96 -35.25
CA ASP A 89 0.12 27.02 -36.70
C ASP A 89 -0.16 28.43 -37.25
N ASP A 90 -0.27 29.45 -36.39
CA ASP A 90 -0.32 30.84 -36.84
C ASP A 90 1.10 31.44 -36.81
N ALA A 91 1.73 31.49 -38.00
CA ALA A 91 3.06 32.07 -38.21
C ALA A 91 3.18 33.54 -37.76
N GLY A 92 2.08 34.22 -37.46
CA GLY A 92 2.06 35.58 -36.92
C GLY A 92 2.17 35.69 -35.40
N LEU A 93 2.03 34.58 -34.65
CA LEU A 93 2.12 34.58 -33.18
C LEU A 93 3.55 34.27 -32.72
N PRO A 94 4.14 35.06 -31.82
CA PRO A 94 5.43 34.71 -31.23
C PRO A 94 5.29 33.42 -30.39
N PRO A 95 6.28 32.51 -30.44
CA PRO A 95 6.23 31.29 -29.66
C PRO A 95 6.24 31.62 -28.16
N ALA A 96 5.42 30.92 -27.38
CA ALA A 96 5.31 31.18 -25.94
C ALA A 96 6.56 30.72 -25.17
N HIS A 97 7.27 29.73 -25.71
CA HIS A 97 8.51 29.17 -25.19
C HIS A 97 9.58 29.06 -26.30
N VAL A 98 10.86 29.00 -25.92
CA VAL A 98 11.96 28.78 -26.89
C VAL A 98 11.83 27.43 -27.56
N LEU A 99 11.38 26.43 -26.82
CA LEU A 99 11.10 25.07 -27.27
C LEU A 99 9.75 24.61 -26.71
N GLU A 100 8.88 24.09 -27.55
CA GLU A 100 7.61 23.47 -27.18
C GLU A 100 7.59 22.01 -27.63
N LEU A 101 7.22 21.13 -26.71
CA LEU A 101 7.05 19.70 -26.94
C LEU A 101 5.59 19.32 -26.65
N ASN A 102 4.85 18.96 -27.70
CA ASN A 102 3.50 18.45 -27.62
C ASN A 102 3.52 16.93 -27.89
N ALA A 103 3.15 16.12 -26.90
CA ALA A 103 3.14 14.67 -26.99
C ALA A 103 1.72 14.11 -26.88
N VAL A 104 1.42 13.08 -27.67
CA VAL A 104 0.12 12.40 -27.71
C VAL A 104 0.30 10.91 -27.96
N THR A 105 -0.50 10.08 -27.30
CA THR A 105 -0.58 8.64 -27.61
C THR A 105 -1.81 8.36 -28.46
N VAL A 106 -1.63 7.63 -29.57
CA VAL A 106 -2.72 7.24 -30.48
C VAL A 106 -2.80 5.72 -30.52
N ASP A 107 -3.97 5.17 -30.22
CA ASP A 107 -4.24 3.75 -30.37
C ASP A 107 -4.48 3.43 -31.84
N THR A 108 -3.51 2.75 -32.43
CA THR A 108 -3.57 2.28 -33.82
C THR A 108 -3.91 0.80 -33.89
N SER A 109 -4.28 0.31 -35.07
CA SER A 109 -4.41 -1.14 -35.35
C SER A 109 -3.17 -1.99 -34.99
N ARG A 110 -1.98 -1.36 -34.86
CA ARG A 110 -0.73 -2.03 -34.46
C ARG A 110 -0.37 -1.84 -32.98
N GLY A 111 -1.23 -1.17 -32.21
CA GLY A 111 -1.03 -0.84 -30.79
C GLY A 111 -0.86 0.67 -30.53
N PRO A 112 -0.68 1.06 -29.25
CA PRO A 112 -0.48 2.44 -28.85
C PRO A 112 0.83 3.00 -29.42
N CYS A 113 0.76 4.15 -30.09
CA CYS A 113 1.90 4.87 -30.64
C CYS A 113 2.03 6.25 -29.99
N LEU A 114 3.17 6.55 -29.37
CA LEU A 114 3.49 7.87 -28.84
C LEU A 114 4.10 8.74 -29.94
N THR A 115 3.43 9.83 -30.29
CA THR A 115 3.91 10.84 -31.23
C THR A 115 4.24 12.13 -30.49
N ALA A 116 5.34 12.77 -30.86
CA ALA A 116 5.79 14.03 -30.29
C ALA A 116 6.06 15.05 -31.40
N THR A 117 5.41 16.21 -31.30
CA THR A 117 5.63 17.37 -32.17
C THR A 117 6.52 18.36 -31.42
N TRP A 118 7.59 18.82 -32.08
CA TRP A 118 8.55 19.77 -31.53
C TRP A 118 8.44 21.08 -32.32
N SER A 119 8.18 22.17 -31.61
CA SER A 119 8.14 23.53 -32.17
C SER A 119 9.19 24.38 -31.46
N TRP A 120 9.89 25.28 -32.17
CA TRP A 120 10.94 26.08 -31.54
C TRP A 120 11.11 27.44 -32.21
N ALA A 121 11.72 28.37 -31.47
CA ALA A 121 12.08 29.69 -31.99
C ALA A 121 13.30 29.61 -32.94
N GLU A 122 13.05 29.76 -34.24
CA GLU A 122 14.10 29.84 -35.25
C GLU A 122 15.05 31.02 -34.94
N GLY A 123 16.34 30.74 -34.76
CA GLY A 123 17.37 31.70 -34.36
C GLY A 123 17.92 31.52 -32.95
N THR A 124 17.21 30.77 -32.09
CA THR A 124 17.76 30.34 -30.78
C THR A 124 18.22 28.89 -30.82
N LEU A 125 17.45 28.02 -31.47
CA LEU A 125 17.76 26.60 -31.66
C LEU A 125 17.83 26.26 -33.16
N THR A 126 18.76 25.39 -33.51
CA THR A 126 18.92 24.85 -34.86
C THR A 126 18.23 23.49 -34.97
N ARG A 127 17.80 23.14 -36.19
CA ARG A 127 17.17 21.83 -36.42
C ARG A 127 18.03 20.64 -35.99
N PRO A 128 19.36 20.58 -36.25
CA PRO A 128 20.20 19.50 -35.75
C PRO A 128 20.22 19.36 -34.21
N GLU A 129 20.14 20.47 -33.47
CA GLU A 129 20.08 20.45 -32.00
C GLU A 129 18.74 19.88 -31.52
N VAL A 130 17.63 20.29 -32.16
CA VAL A 130 16.29 19.77 -31.85
C VAL A 130 16.17 18.29 -32.22
N ASP A 131 16.73 17.89 -33.37
CA ASP A 131 16.77 16.49 -33.79
C ASP A 131 17.56 15.65 -32.77
N ASP A 132 18.75 16.08 -32.33
CA ASP A 132 19.52 15.34 -31.30
C ASP A 132 18.75 15.22 -29.97
N LEU A 133 18.08 16.29 -29.54
CA LEU A 133 17.23 16.28 -28.37
C LEU A 133 16.05 15.31 -28.51
N ALA A 134 15.37 15.32 -29.66
CA ALA A 134 14.25 14.43 -29.95
C ALA A 134 14.68 12.96 -29.95
N HIS A 135 15.79 12.64 -30.62
CA HIS A 135 16.36 11.28 -30.61
C HIS A 135 16.77 10.85 -29.20
N THR A 136 17.37 11.75 -28.43
CA THR A 136 17.75 11.49 -27.04
C THR A 136 16.53 11.27 -26.14
N TRP A 137 15.47 12.06 -26.30
CA TRP A 137 14.22 11.91 -25.58
C TRP A 137 13.61 10.52 -25.80
N PHE A 138 13.49 10.07 -27.07
CA PHE A 138 13.00 8.72 -27.37
C PHE A 138 13.95 7.60 -26.94
N ARG A 139 15.27 7.82 -26.88
CA ARG A 139 16.21 6.85 -26.28
C ARG A 139 15.97 6.71 -24.79
N VAL A 140 15.80 7.82 -24.07
CA VAL A 140 15.50 7.80 -22.62
C VAL A 140 14.14 7.16 -22.35
N LEU A 141 13.11 7.45 -23.14
CA LEU A 141 11.81 6.79 -22.99
C LEU A 141 11.90 5.27 -23.15
N ARG A 142 12.65 4.79 -24.14
CA ARG A 142 12.92 3.36 -24.32
C ARG A 142 13.69 2.77 -23.13
N ALA A 143 14.69 3.50 -22.63
CA ALA A 143 15.41 3.08 -21.43
C ALA A 143 14.49 3.01 -20.20
N ILE A 144 13.49 3.89 -20.08
CA ILE A 144 12.49 3.85 -18.99
C ILE A 144 11.62 2.60 -19.11
N THR A 145 11.15 2.26 -20.32
CA THR A 145 10.36 1.04 -20.53
C THR A 145 11.19 -0.22 -20.26
N GLU A 146 12.43 -0.27 -20.75
CA GLU A 146 13.36 -1.37 -20.47
C GLU A 146 13.70 -1.50 -18.99
N HIS A 147 13.77 -0.38 -18.25
CA HIS A 147 13.95 -0.39 -16.81
C HIS A 147 12.72 -0.96 -16.11
N ALA A 148 11.52 -0.53 -16.50
CA ALA A 148 10.25 -0.95 -15.90
C ALA A 148 9.96 -2.45 -16.07
N ASP A 149 10.43 -3.06 -17.15
CA ASP A 149 10.28 -4.49 -17.42
C ASP A 149 11.21 -5.38 -16.57
N ARG A 150 12.17 -4.81 -15.84
CA ARG A 150 13.09 -5.59 -15.00
C ARG A 150 12.38 -6.08 -13.73
N PRO A 151 12.65 -7.33 -13.29
CA PRO A 151 12.19 -7.81 -11.99
C PRO A 151 12.67 -6.89 -10.85
N GLY A 152 11.75 -6.47 -9.99
CA GLY A 152 12.04 -5.55 -8.88
C GLY A 152 12.20 -4.08 -9.28
N ALA A 153 11.92 -3.71 -10.54
CA ALA A 153 11.82 -2.32 -10.93
C ALA A 153 10.61 -1.63 -10.30
N GLY A 154 10.68 -0.31 -10.16
CA GLY A 154 9.66 0.51 -9.51
C GLY A 154 9.90 0.68 -8.02
N GLY A 155 8.88 0.38 -7.22
CA GLY A 155 8.86 0.63 -5.77
C GLY A 155 8.17 1.94 -5.40
N LEU A 156 7.92 2.07 -4.11
CA LEU A 156 7.18 3.18 -3.52
C LEU A 156 8.04 4.45 -3.45
N THR A 157 7.37 5.59 -3.50
CA THR A 157 7.97 6.91 -3.25
C THR A 157 7.26 7.62 -2.08
N PRO A 158 7.85 8.68 -1.49
CA PRO A 158 7.24 9.37 -0.35
C PRO A 158 5.78 9.80 -0.57
N SER A 159 5.42 10.23 -1.78
CA SER A 159 4.04 10.57 -2.11
C SER A 159 3.05 9.39 -2.09
N ASP A 160 3.53 8.15 -2.28
CA ASP A 160 2.69 6.94 -2.25
C ASP A 160 2.36 6.48 -0.83
N VAL A 161 3.20 6.81 0.16
CA VAL A 161 3.09 6.26 1.53
C VAL A 161 2.53 7.26 2.55
N LYS A 162 1.86 8.32 2.08
CA LYS A 162 1.15 9.24 2.98
C LYS A 162 0.04 8.50 3.76
N PRO A 163 -0.11 8.70 5.08
CA PRO A 163 0.46 9.78 5.88
C PRO A 163 1.76 9.45 6.66
N ALA A 164 2.45 8.33 6.37
CA ALA A 164 3.65 7.92 7.14
C ALA A 164 4.81 8.92 7.08
N ALA A 165 4.87 9.77 6.06
CA ALA A 165 5.88 10.83 5.86
C ALA A 165 7.33 10.32 5.89
N LEU A 166 7.62 9.27 5.12
CA LEU A 166 8.93 8.63 5.06
C LEU A 166 9.83 9.23 3.97
N THR A 167 11.14 9.19 4.17
CA THR A 167 12.13 9.51 3.14
C THR A 167 12.29 8.36 2.15
N GLN A 168 12.77 8.63 0.94
CA GLN A 168 13.02 7.59 -0.07
C GLN A 168 14.00 6.52 0.44
N GLU A 169 15.03 6.91 1.19
CA GLU A 169 16.02 5.99 1.77
C GLU A 169 15.39 5.01 2.76
N VAL A 170 14.47 5.49 3.61
CA VAL A 170 13.75 4.63 4.56
C VAL A 170 12.84 3.64 3.83
N ILE A 171 12.13 4.10 2.80
CA ILE A 171 11.26 3.25 1.97
C ILE A 171 12.09 2.14 1.32
N GLU A 172 13.20 2.47 0.67
CA GLU A 172 14.06 1.49 -0.01
C GLU A 172 14.66 0.48 0.98
N ARG A 173 14.98 0.89 2.21
CA ARG A 173 15.43 -0.02 3.27
C ARG A 173 14.34 -0.99 3.70
N LEU A 174 13.09 -0.53 3.81
CA LEU A 174 11.94 -1.39 4.13
C LEU A 174 11.63 -2.35 2.98
N GLU A 175 11.68 -1.89 1.74
CA GLU A 175 11.53 -2.75 0.55
C GLU A 175 12.61 -3.84 0.51
N ALA A 176 13.86 -3.48 0.81
CA ALA A 176 14.96 -4.45 0.88
C ALA A 176 14.78 -5.47 2.03
N ALA A 177 14.30 -5.03 3.20
CA ALA A 177 14.04 -5.92 4.33
C ALA A 177 12.87 -6.89 4.09
N CYS A 178 11.91 -6.51 3.25
CA CYS A 178 10.74 -7.33 2.91
C CYS A 178 10.94 -8.20 1.65
N ALA A 179 12.07 -8.05 0.96
CA ALA A 179 12.39 -8.83 -0.22
C ALA A 179 12.35 -10.35 0.09
N PRO A 180 11.89 -11.20 -0.85
CA PRO A 180 11.60 -10.89 -2.26
C PRO A 180 10.19 -10.33 -2.51
N ALA A 181 9.34 -10.21 -1.48
CA ALA A 181 7.98 -9.70 -1.66
C ALA A 181 8.00 -8.18 -1.86
N ALA A 182 7.47 -7.71 -2.98
CA ALA A 182 7.27 -6.28 -3.20
C ALA A 182 6.29 -5.72 -2.16
N LEU A 183 6.54 -4.50 -1.69
CA LEU A 183 5.60 -3.80 -0.81
C LEU A 183 4.47 -3.19 -1.63
N SER A 184 3.24 -3.45 -1.22
CA SER A 184 2.05 -2.80 -1.76
C SER A 184 1.70 -1.51 -1.02
N ASP A 185 2.11 -1.40 0.26
CA ASP A 185 1.84 -0.23 1.09
C ASP A 185 2.85 -0.12 2.25
N ILE A 186 3.06 1.11 2.74
CA ILE A 186 3.69 1.42 4.02
C ILE A 186 2.83 2.48 4.71
N LEU A 187 2.36 2.17 5.91
CA LEU A 187 1.40 2.97 6.65
C LEU A 187 1.93 3.28 8.06
N PRO A 188 1.55 4.40 8.70
CA PRO A 188 1.84 4.59 10.11
C PRO A 188 1.01 3.63 10.97
N LEU A 189 1.38 3.52 12.24
CA LEU A 189 0.56 2.84 13.24
C LEU A 189 -0.47 3.81 13.83
N THR A 190 -1.59 3.26 14.28
CA THR A 190 -2.45 3.96 15.24
C THR A 190 -1.78 4.06 16.62
N PRO A 191 -2.16 5.04 17.46
CA PRO A 191 -1.65 5.10 18.84
C PRO A 191 -1.88 3.80 19.64
N LEU A 192 -2.98 3.09 19.37
CA LEU A 192 -3.23 1.78 19.97
C LEU A 192 -2.22 0.74 19.48
N GLN A 193 -1.98 0.64 18.17
CA GLN A 193 -0.99 -0.28 17.64
C GLN A 193 0.43 0.02 18.14
N GLU A 194 0.81 1.29 18.32
CA GLU A 194 2.10 1.66 18.91
C GLU A 194 2.24 1.10 20.33
N GLY A 195 1.20 1.23 21.15
CA GLY A 195 1.17 0.63 22.50
C GLY A 195 1.26 -0.89 22.46
N LEU A 196 0.47 -1.55 21.61
CA LEU A 196 0.51 -3.01 21.43
C LEU A 196 1.91 -3.49 20.99
N LEU A 197 2.53 -2.80 20.03
CA LEU A 197 3.86 -3.13 19.54
C LEU A 197 4.90 -2.95 20.65
N PHE A 198 4.82 -1.88 21.42
CA PHE A 198 5.70 -1.67 22.58
C PHE A 198 5.62 -2.84 23.57
N HIS A 199 4.41 -3.27 23.95
CA HIS A 199 4.26 -4.39 24.87
C HIS A 199 4.78 -5.72 24.31
N ALA A 200 4.54 -5.99 23.02
CA ALA A 200 5.03 -7.20 22.36
C ALA A 200 6.57 -7.27 22.39
N LEU A 201 7.25 -6.12 22.27
CA LEU A 201 8.71 -6.00 22.27
C LEU A 201 9.33 -5.88 23.67
N TYR A 202 8.59 -5.37 24.67
CA TYR A 202 9.11 -5.05 25.99
C TYR A 202 9.60 -6.29 26.77
N ASP A 203 8.86 -7.39 26.73
CA ASP A 203 9.27 -8.67 27.31
C ASP A 203 9.08 -9.80 26.30
N ALA A 204 10.13 -10.06 25.52
CA ALA A 204 10.17 -11.13 24.54
C ALA A 204 10.15 -12.55 25.17
N ARG A 205 10.29 -12.68 26.50
CA ARG A 205 10.33 -13.97 27.21
C ARG A 205 9.02 -14.31 27.92
N ALA A 206 8.18 -13.32 28.21
CA ALA A 206 6.87 -13.54 28.82
C ALA A 206 5.89 -14.25 27.86
N THR A 207 4.66 -14.48 28.30
CA THR A 207 3.56 -14.77 27.37
C THR A 207 3.21 -13.48 26.61
N ASP A 208 2.87 -13.60 25.34
CA ASP A 208 2.35 -12.48 24.56
C ASP A 208 0.82 -12.41 24.76
N ASP A 209 0.39 -11.44 25.55
CA ASP A 209 -1.03 -11.26 25.93
C ASP A 209 -1.92 -10.82 24.75
N TYR A 210 -1.33 -10.45 23.61
CA TYR A 210 -2.05 -9.98 22.43
C TYR A 210 -2.18 -11.04 21.34
N VAL A 211 -1.81 -12.29 21.63
CA VAL A 211 -2.16 -13.43 20.79
C VAL A 211 -3.60 -13.85 21.05
N VAL A 212 -4.45 -13.62 20.06
CA VAL A 212 -5.88 -13.95 20.09
C VAL A 212 -6.12 -15.22 19.28
N GLN A 213 -6.93 -16.14 19.84
CA GLN A 213 -7.26 -17.40 19.19
C GLN A 213 -8.77 -17.63 19.19
N LEU A 214 -9.33 -17.84 18.00
CA LEU A 214 -10.70 -18.27 17.77
C LEU A 214 -10.70 -19.75 17.38
N GLY A 215 -11.51 -20.56 18.06
CA GLY A 215 -11.78 -21.95 17.69
C GLY A 215 -13.20 -22.11 17.14
N LEU A 216 -13.35 -22.82 16.03
CA LEU A 216 -14.62 -23.09 15.36
C LEU A 216 -14.80 -24.59 15.18
N ASP A 217 -15.87 -25.14 15.75
CA ASP A 217 -16.30 -26.51 15.45
C ASP A 217 -17.06 -26.52 14.12
N LEU A 218 -16.62 -27.38 13.20
CA LEU A 218 -17.21 -27.54 11.86
C LEU A 218 -17.72 -28.99 11.72
N ASP A 219 -19.03 -29.12 11.64
CA ASP A 219 -19.72 -30.39 11.46
C ASP A 219 -20.21 -30.54 10.01
N GLY A 220 -19.93 -31.70 9.41
CA GLY A 220 -20.30 -32.05 8.04
C GLY A 220 -19.12 -32.36 7.12
N PRO A 221 -19.39 -32.62 5.83
CA PRO A 221 -18.34 -32.73 4.82
C PRO A 221 -17.60 -31.40 4.67
N LEU A 222 -16.26 -31.46 4.62
CA LEU A 222 -15.41 -30.28 4.46
C LEU A 222 -14.40 -30.55 3.35
N ASP A 223 -14.32 -29.64 2.37
CA ASP A 223 -13.25 -29.62 1.38
C ASP A 223 -12.07 -28.82 1.96
N HIS A 224 -11.01 -29.53 2.34
CA HIS A 224 -9.85 -28.93 3.02
C HIS A 224 -9.06 -28.03 2.08
N GLN A 225 -8.96 -28.42 0.80
CA GLN A 225 -8.26 -27.64 -0.21
C GLN A 225 -9.02 -26.35 -0.52
N ALA A 226 -10.34 -26.43 -0.72
CA ALA A 226 -11.15 -25.23 -0.95
C ALA A 226 -11.12 -24.27 0.24
N LEU A 227 -11.07 -24.77 1.48
CA LEU A 227 -10.94 -23.93 2.68
C LEU A 227 -9.59 -23.23 2.75
N ARG A 228 -8.50 -23.94 2.44
CA ARG A 228 -7.16 -23.36 2.36
C ARG A 228 -7.08 -22.29 1.28
N GLU A 229 -7.56 -22.57 0.07
CA GLU A 229 -7.58 -21.61 -1.05
C GLU A 229 -8.44 -20.37 -0.73
N ALA A 230 -9.54 -20.54 0.01
CA ALA A 230 -10.36 -19.45 0.50
C ALA A 230 -9.61 -18.58 1.51
N ALA A 231 -8.85 -19.16 2.43
CA ALA A 231 -8.01 -18.42 3.36
C ALA A 231 -6.86 -17.67 2.66
N GLU A 232 -6.25 -18.27 1.63
CA GLU A 232 -5.26 -17.57 0.79
C GLU A 232 -5.89 -16.40 0.01
N ALA A 233 -7.11 -16.57 -0.50
CA ALA A 233 -7.88 -15.50 -1.14
C ALA A 233 -8.26 -14.38 -0.16
N LEU A 234 -8.56 -14.73 1.10
CA LEU A 234 -8.84 -13.77 2.16
C LEU A 234 -7.64 -12.87 2.44
N LEU A 235 -6.44 -13.45 2.54
CA LEU A 235 -5.19 -12.68 2.68
C LEU A 235 -4.95 -11.77 1.47
N ARG A 236 -5.26 -12.21 0.24
CA ARG A 236 -5.18 -11.37 -0.96
C ARG A 236 -6.15 -10.19 -0.92
N ARG A 237 -7.37 -10.45 -0.45
CA ARG A 237 -8.49 -9.52 -0.42
C ARG A 237 -8.35 -8.41 0.64
N HIS A 238 -7.76 -8.72 1.80
CA HIS A 238 -7.58 -7.77 2.90
C HIS A 238 -6.09 -7.44 3.10
N PRO A 239 -5.57 -6.36 2.49
CA PRO A 239 -4.14 -6.03 2.58
C PRO A 239 -3.62 -5.94 4.02
N ASN A 240 -4.43 -5.41 4.94
CA ASN A 240 -4.03 -5.26 6.34
C ASN A 240 -3.71 -6.60 7.01
N LEU A 241 -4.27 -7.74 6.56
CA LEU A 241 -3.93 -9.07 7.10
C LEU A 241 -2.51 -9.54 6.73
N ARG A 242 -1.86 -8.86 5.78
CA ARG A 242 -0.47 -9.13 5.37
C ARG A 242 0.53 -8.20 6.06
N ALA A 243 0.07 -7.26 6.89
CA ALA A 243 0.95 -6.27 7.50
C ALA A 243 1.96 -6.90 8.47
N GLY A 244 3.22 -6.48 8.35
CA GLY A 244 4.23 -6.59 9.40
C GLY A 244 4.50 -5.22 10.01
N PHE A 245 5.21 -5.17 11.13
CA PHE A 245 5.43 -3.95 11.91
C PHE A 245 6.93 -3.74 12.15
N TRP A 246 7.45 -2.61 11.69
CA TRP A 246 8.87 -2.26 11.77
C TRP A 246 9.06 -1.04 12.64
N HIS A 247 10.12 -1.04 13.46
CA HIS A 247 10.47 0.07 14.34
C HIS A 247 11.97 0.41 14.31
N GLU A 248 12.83 -0.54 13.96
CA GLU A 248 14.29 -0.35 14.01
C GLU A 248 14.78 0.68 12.99
N GLY A 249 15.56 1.65 13.46
CA GLY A 249 16.13 2.71 12.62
C GLY A 249 15.09 3.69 12.06
N LEU A 250 13.90 3.76 12.66
CA LEU A 250 12.81 4.67 12.28
C LEU A 250 12.50 5.63 13.43
N GLU A 251 12.10 6.86 13.10
CA GLU A 251 11.63 7.82 14.09
C GLU A 251 10.30 7.39 14.72
N ARG A 252 9.43 6.77 13.93
CA ARG A 252 8.16 6.18 14.34
C ARG A 252 8.01 4.81 13.71
N PRO A 253 7.39 3.85 14.41
CA PRO A 253 7.11 2.55 13.82
C PRO A 253 6.16 2.69 12.63
N VAL A 254 6.30 1.79 11.66
CA VAL A 254 5.41 1.69 10.51
C VAL A 254 4.93 0.26 10.34
N GLN A 255 3.81 0.11 9.64
CA GLN A 255 3.38 -1.18 9.13
C GLN A 255 3.70 -1.24 7.64
N ALA A 256 4.47 -2.24 7.22
CA ALA A 256 4.73 -2.50 5.80
C ALA A 256 3.88 -3.67 5.34
N VAL A 257 3.28 -3.54 4.16
CA VAL A 257 2.28 -4.47 3.65
C VAL A 257 2.82 -5.12 2.37
N PRO A 258 3.38 -6.34 2.45
CA PRO A 258 3.76 -7.09 1.27
C PRO A 258 2.57 -7.32 0.34
N ALA A 259 2.81 -7.27 -0.96
CA ALA A 259 1.82 -7.54 -1.99
C ALA A 259 1.29 -8.97 -1.92
N THR A 260 2.15 -9.91 -1.51
CA THR A 260 1.80 -11.32 -1.30
C THR A 260 2.50 -11.85 -0.06
N VAL A 261 1.85 -12.78 0.63
CA VAL A 261 2.43 -13.56 1.74
C VAL A 261 1.93 -15.00 1.62
N ALA A 262 2.74 -15.97 2.04
CA ALA A 262 2.29 -17.35 2.17
C ALA A 262 1.37 -17.48 3.38
N LEU A 263 0.29 -18.25 3.25
CA LEU A 263 -0.59 -18.57 4.38
C LEU A 263 0.09 -19.60 5.30
N PRO A 264 0.32 -19.30 6.60
CA PRO A 264 0.70 -20.32 7.57
C PRO A 264 -0.49 -21.22 7.86
N TRP A 265 -0.53 -22.38 7.20
CA TRP A 265 -1.59 -23.38 7.27
C TRP A 265 -1.05 -24.69 7.83
N GLN A 266 -1.75 -25.27 8.79
CA GLN A 266 -1.44 -26.58 9.35
C GLN A 266 -2.68 -27.47 9.39
N GLU A 267 -2.51 -28.75 9.07
CA GLU A 267 -3.52 -29.78 9.25
C GLU A 267 -3.04 -30.81 10.27
N ILE A 268 -3.90 -31.16 11.22
CA ILE A 268 -3.62 -32.14 12.26
C ILE A 268 -4.73 -33.18 12.28
N ASP A 269 -4.37 -34.46 12.22
CA ASP A 269 -5.32 -35.56 12.31
C ASP A 269 -5.36 -36.13 13.73
N LEU A 270 -6.46 -35.86 14.45
CA LEU A 270 -6.73 -36.39 15.78
C LEU A 270 -7.94 -37.33 15.77
N ARG A 271 -8.21 -38.05 14.67
CA ARG A 271 -9.26 -39.08 14.59
C ARG A 271 -8.92 -40.28 15.47
N GLN A 272 -9.00 -40.11 16.79
CA GLN A 272 -8.72 -41.13 17.80
C GLN A 272 -10.04 -41.69 18.38
N PRO A 273 -10.14 -43.00 18.63
CA PRO A 273 -11.37 -43.61 19.15
C PRO A 273 -11.66 -43.27 20.63
N ASN A 274 -10.68 -42.73 21.38
CA ASN A 274 -10.86 -42.35 22.78
C ASN A 274 -11.14 -40.84 22.93
N GLY A 275 -12.40 -40.49 23.18
CA GLY A 275 -12.87 -39.10 23.25
C GLY A 275 -12.24 -38.23 24.35
N ASP A 276 -11.82 -38.81 25.49
CA ASP A 276 -11.14 -38.03 26.54
C ASP A 276 -9.73 -37.62 26.11
N ARG A 277 -8.98 -38.57 25.54
CA ARG A 277 -7.64 -38.33 25.01
C ARG A 277 -7.66 -37.36 23.84
N GLN A 278 -8.63 -37.49 22.92
CA GLN A 278 -8.81 -36.57 21.80
C GLN A 278 -9.05 -35.13 22.29
N ARG A 279 -9.86 -34.93 23.36
CA ARG A 279 -10.09 -33.62 23.95
C ARG A 279 -8.83 -33.03 24.60
N GLU A 280 -8.05 -33.86 25.29
CA GLU A 280 -6.79 -33.44 25.89
C GLU A 280 -5.77 -33.03 24.83
N GLU A 281 -5.62 -33.82 23.76
CA GLU A 281 -4.75 -33.51 22.63
C GLU A 281 -5.20 -32.23 21.90
N LEU A 282 -6.51 -32.03 21.69
CA LEU A 282 -7.05 -30.79 21.12
C LEU A 282 -6.70 -29.56 21.98
N ARG A 283 -6.86 -29.66 23.31
CA ARG A 283 -6.47 -28.57 24.23
C ARG A 283 -4.96 -28.31 24.20
N ALA A 284 -4.15 -29.36 24.13
CA ALA A 284 -2.70 -29.23 24.04
C ALA A 284 -2.28 -28.52 22.74
N VAL A 285 -2.88 -28.89 21.61
CA VAL A 285 -2.67 -28.21 20.31
C VAL A 285 -3.09 -26.74 20.40
N ALA A 286 -4.29 -26.45 20.90
CA ALA A 286 -4.77 -25.08 21.02
C ALA A 286 -3.88 -24.22 21.94
N ALA A 287 -3.41 -24.77 23.06
CA ALA A 287 -2.49 -24.10 23.98
C ALA A 287 -1.11 -23.89 23.36
N ALA A 288 -0.56 -24.89 22.67
CA ALA A 288 0.72 -24.78 21.96
C ALA A 288 0.64 -23.72 20.86
N GLU A 289 -0.45 -23.70 20.09
CA GLU A 289 -0.71 -22.66 19.12
C GLU A 289 -0.83 -21.30 19.80
N ARG A 290 -1.59 -21.14 20.88
CA ARG A 290 -1.72 -19.83 21.56
C ARG A 290 -0.39 -19.31 22.13
N ASN A 291 0.44 -20.21 22.66
CA ASN A 291 1.72 -19.85 23.27
C ASN A 291 2.84 -19.58 22.25
N ARG A 292 2.64 -19.91 20.97
CA ARG A 292 3.61 -19.62 19.91
C ARG A 292 3.53 -18.14 19.54
N ARG A 293 4.51 -17.35 19.97
CA ARG A 293 4.60 -15.92 19.66
C ARG A 293 4.65 -15.64 18.16
N PHE A 294 4.21 -14.44 17.79
CA PHE A 294 4.46 -13.86 16.47
C PHE A 294 5.67 -12.94 16.54
N GLU A 295 6.48 -12.94 15.49
CA GLU A 295 7.53 -11.94 15.29
C GLU A 295 6.91 -10.77 14.51
N PRO A 296 6.78 -9.55 15.08
CA PRO A 296 6.05 -8.45 14.44
C PRO A 296 6.58 -8.11 13.04
N THR A 297 7.88 -8.29 12.81
CA THR A 297 8.55 -8.02 11.53
C THR A 297 8.39 -9.15 10.49
N ALA A 298 7.78 -10.28 10.85
CA ALA A 298 7.62 -11.47 10.00
C ALA A 298 6.14 -11.74 9.66
N PRO A 299 5.55 -11.02 8.67
CA PRO A 299 4.17 -11.23 8.28
C PRO A 299 3.92 -12.57 7.57
N PRO A 300 2.68 -13.10 7.61
CA PRO A 300 1.52 -12.52 8.27
C PRO A 300 1.48 -12.86 9.78
N LEU A 301 0.95 -11.94 10.59
CA LEU A 301 0.72 -12.19 12.03
C LEU A 301 -0.58 -12.97 12.29
N LEU A 302 -0.83 -13.98 11.46
CA LEU A 302 -2.03 -14.81 11.44
C LEU A 302 -1.71 -16.20 10.92
N ARG A 303 -2.35 -17.23 11.50
CA ARG A 303 -2.22 -18.62 11.11
C ARG A 303 -3.52 -19.39 11.29
N LEU A 304 -3.72 -20.41 10.46
CA LEU A 304 -4.85 -21.33 10.57
C LEU A 304 -4.37 -22.76 10.81
N THR A 305 -5.01 -23.44 11.76
CA THR A 305 -4.80 -24.87 12.03
C THR A 305 -6.12 -25.60 11.93
N LEU A 306 -6.25 -26.48 10.94
CA LEU A 306 -7.41 -27.35 10.77
C LEU A 306 -7.15 -28.70 11.44
N ILE A 307 -7.98 -29.05 12.42
CA ILE A 307 -7.84 -30.27 13.22
C ILE A 307 -8.99 -31.20 12.86
N ARG A 308 -8.67 -32.42 12.44
CA ARG A 308 -9.66 -33.45 12.10
C ARG A 308 -9.98 -34.28 13.34
N LEU A 309 -11.24 -34.27 13.77
CA LEU A 309 -11.74 -35.01 14.94
C LEU A 309 -12.60 -36.23 14.56
N GLY A 310 -12.95 -36.35 13.28
CA GLY A 310 -13.71 -37.44 12.67
C GLY A 310 -13.76 -37.26 11.16
N ASP A 311 -14.52 -38.10 10.46
CA ASP A 311 -14.70 -37.95 9.00
C ASP A 311 -15.57 -36.73 8.63
N HIS A 312 -16.42 -36.29 9.57
CA HIS A 312 -17.30 -35.13 9.42
C HIS A 312 -17.24 -34.15 10.59
N ARG A 313 -16.17 -34.21 11.41
CA ARG A 313 -15.99 -33.32 12.55
C ARG A 313 -14.61 -32.70 12.48
N HIS A 314 -14.55 -31.39 12.45
CA HIS A 314 -13.32 -30.63 12.37
C HIS A 314 -13.33 -29.51 13.39
N HIS A 315 -12.15 -29.06 13.79
CA HIS A 315 -11.96 -27.87 14.61
C HIS A 315 -10.96 -26.96 13.90
N LEU A 316 -11.40 -25.77 13.53
CA LEU A 316 -10.55 -24.75 12.88
C LEU A 316 -10.11 -23.74 13.93
N LEU A 317 -8.80 -23.64 14.13
CA LEU A 317 -8.18 -22.58 14.93
C LEU A 317 -7.71 -21.46 14.02
N LEU A 318 -8.19 -20.24 14.25
CA LEU A 318 -7.58 -19.01 13.75
C LEU A 318 -6.81 -18.35 14.90
N THR A 319 -5.50 -18.27 14.80
CA THR A 319 -4.65 -17.56 15.77
C THR A 319 -4.04 -16.34 15.10
N HIS A 320 -4.13 -15.17 15.72
CA HIS A 320 -3.60 -13.91 15.17
C HIS A 320 -3.09 -12.99 16.29
N HIS A 321 -2.30 -11.99 15.91
CA HIS A 321 -1.87 -10.93 16.83
C HIS A 321 -2.83 -9.73 16.77
N HIS A 322 -3.15 -9.11 17.92
CA HIS A 322 -4.09 -8.00 18.02
C HIS A 322 -3.63 -6.72 17.28
N LEU A 323 -2.36 -6.65 16.89
CA LEU A 323 -1.82 -5.62 15.99
C LEU A 323 -2.52 -5.62 14.62
N LEU A 324 -3.00 -6.79 14.17
CA LEU A 324 -3.54 -7.01 12.84
C LEU A 324 -5.07 -6.81 12.77
N LEU A 325 -5.76 -7.26 13.80
CA LEU A 325 -7.21 -7.43 13.83
C LEU A 325 -7.74 -7.22 15.24
N ASP A 326 -8.97 -6.70 15.34
CA ASP A 326 -9.72 -6.59 16.58
C ASP A 326 -10.94 -7.53 16.60
N GLY A 327 -11.63 -7.57 17.74
CA GLY A 327 -12.83 -8.39 17.93
C GLY A 327 -14.01 -8.02 17.02
N TRP A 328 -14.08 -6.78 16.51
CA TRP A 328 -15.16 -6.34 15.61
C TRP A 328 -14.90 -6.72 14.17
N SER A 329 -13.63 -6.78 13.79
CA SER A 329 -13.18 -7.18 12.46
C SER A 329 -13.25 -8.70 12.28
N LEU A 330 -13.17 -9.47 13.36
CA LEU A 330 -13.21 -10.94 13.33
C LEU A 330 -14.48 -11.52 12.67
N PRO A 331 -15.72 -11.07 13.01
CA PRO A 331 -16.92 -11.49 12.27
C PRO A 331 -16.88 -11.17 10.77
N VAL A 332 -16.29 -10.05 10.37
CA VAL A 332 -16.15 -9.65 8.95
C VAL A 332 -15.21 -10.61 8.23
N VAL A 333 -14.05 -10.90 8.83
CA VAL A 333 -13.07 -11.87 8.32
C VAL A 333 -13.69 -13.26 8.18
N MET A 334 -14.46 -13.71 9.17
CA MET A 334 -15.11 -15.02 9.13
C MET A 334 -16.19 -15.10 8.06
N ARG A 335 -17.03 -14.08 7.94
CA ARG A 335 -18.05 -13.99 6.88
C ARG A 335 -17.40 -14.10 5.50
N ASP A 336 -16.35 -13.32 5.26
CA ASP A 336 -15.64 -13.30 3.98
C ASP A 336 -14.95 -14.64 3.71
N LEU A 337 -14.33 -15.28 4.72
CA LEU A 337 -13.71 -16.62 4.60
C LEU A 337 -14.74 -17.67 4.13
N PHE A 338 -15.90 -17.76 4.78
CA PHE A 338 -16.91 -18.75 4.43
C PHE A 338 -17.60 -18.46 3.08
N GLN A 339 -17.75 -17.18 2.72
CA GLN A 339 -18.21 -16.82 1.37
C GLN A 339 -17.20 -17.26 0.30
N LEU A 340 -15.90 -17.01 0.53
CA LEU A 340 -14.83 -17.42 -0.38
C LEU A 340 -14.77 -18.95 -0.49
N TYR A 341 -14.93 -19.66 0.63
CA TYR A 341 -15.01 -21.12 0.66
C TYR A 341 -16.16 -21.63 -0.19
N ARG A 342 -17.37 -21.11 0.02
CA ARG A 342 -18.57 -21.50 -0.75
C ARG A 342 -18.37 -21.28 -2.24
N ASN A 343 -17.85 -20.12 -2.64
CA ASN A 343 -17.57 -19.80 -4.04
C ASN A 343 -16.64 -20.84 -4.68
N ARG A 344 -15.64 -21.34 -3.95
CA ARG A 344 -14.70 -22.36 -4.45
C ARG A 344 -15.30 -23.76 -4.45
N ALA A 345 -15.94 -24.16 -3.36
CA ALA A 345 -16.52 -25.49 -3.22
C ALA A 345 -17.68 -25.74 -4.22
N GLU A 346 -18.49 -24.72 -4.51
CA GLU A 346 -19.66 -24.83 -5.37
C GLU A 346 -19.41 -24.38 -6.83
N GLY A 347 -18.18 -23.94 -7.14
CA GLY A 347 -17.85 -23.38 -8.46
C GLY A 347 -18.57 -22.08 -8.81
N GLY A 348 -19.12 -21.39 -7.80
CA GLY A 348 -19.88 -20.14 -7.95
C GLY A 348 -19.01 -18.88 -7.85
N ALA A 349 -19.35 -17.84 -8.62
CA ALA A 349 -18.70 -16.53 -8.57
C ALA A 349 -19.49 -15.54 -7.69
N GLY A 350 -19.75 -15.89 -6.42
CA GLY A 350 -20.44 -14.96 -5.51
C GLY A 350 -19.59 -13.72 -5.27
N GLU A 351 -20.08 -12.54 -5.66
CA GLU A 351 -19.36 -11.29 -5.43
C GLU A 351 -19.37 -10.91 -3.95
N LEU A 352 -18.21 -10.51 -3.44
CA LEU A 352 -18.06 -9.88 -2.14
C LEU A 352 -17.95 -8.36 -2.34
N PRO A 353 -18.53 -7.54 -1.45
CA PRO A 353 -18.48 -6.08 -1.58
C PRO A 353 -17.02 -5.58 -1.59
N PRO A 354 -16.73 -4.39 -2.14
CA PRO A 354 -15.40 -3.80 -2.04
C PRO A 354 -14.92 -3.67 -0.59
N VAL A 355 -13.62 -3.85 -0.37
CA VAL A 355 -12.99 -3.68 0.96
C VAL A 355 -12.56 -2.22 1.11
N THR A 356 -12.98 -1.57 2.19
CA THR A 356 -12.46 -0.24 2.56
C THR A 356 -11.00 -0.37 2.98
N LEU A 357 -10.12 0.48 2.43
CA LEU A 357 -8.69 0.38 2.70
C LEU A 357 -8.37 0.98 4.07
N TYR A 358 -7.53 0.30 4.84
CA TYR A 358 -7.11 0.79 6.17
C TYR A 358 -6.36 2.12 6.11
N ARG A 359 -5.72 2.41 4.97
CA ARG A 359 -5.14 3.70 4.64
C ARG A 359 -6.13 4.85 4.73
N ASP A 360 -7.37 4.66 4.30
CA ASP A 360 -8.39 5.71 4.30
C ASP A 360 -8.67 6.13 5.75
N PHE A 361 -8.77 5.16 6.64
CA PHE A 361 -8.88 5.38 8.08
C PHE A 361 -7.65 6.08 8.66
N LEU A 362 -6.43 5.64 8.32
CA LEU A 362 -5.21 6.28 8.84
C LEU A 362 -5.01 7.71 8.31
N THR A 363 -5.41 7.97 7.07
CA THR A 363 -5.39 9.32 6.48
C THR A 363 -6.37 10.22 7.22
N TRP A 364 -7.61 9.75 7.40
CA TRP A 364 -8.62 10.45 8.19
C TRP A 364 -8.16 10.70 9.64
N LEU A 365 -7.51 9.72 10.27
CA LEU A 365 -7.00 9.84 11.64
C LEU A 365 -5.88 10.89 11.73
N ALA A 366 -4.91 10.86 10.81
CA ALA A 366 -3.81 11.82 10.77
C ALA A 366 -4.32 13.27 10.64
N GLU A 367 -5.33 13.49 9.79
CA GLU A 367 -5.97 14.79 9.63
C GLU A 367 -6.71 15.27 10.89
N ARG A 368 -7.33 14.35 11.65
CA ARG A 368 -7.99 14.70 12.93
C ARG A 368 -6.98 14.94 14.03
N ASP A 369 -5.95 14.11 14.14
CA ASP A 369 -4.91 14.26 15.16
C ASP A 369 -4.22 15.62 15.07
N GLU A 370 -3.94 16.11 13.86
CA GLU A 370 -3.36 17.44 13.65
C GLU A 370 -4.26 18.58 14.15
N ARG A 371 -5.60 18.42 14.04
CA ARG A 371 -6.57 19.45 14.44
C ARG A 371 -6.99 19.37 15.90
N ASP A 372 -7.23 18.17 16.41
CA ASP A 372 -8.06 17.95 17.60
C ASP A 372 -7.31 17.32 18.78
N ARG A 373 -6.04 16.88 18.62
CA ARG A 373 -5.30 16.15 19.65
C ARG A 373 -5.23 16.89 20.98
N GLY A 374 -4.94 18.20 20.96
CA GLY A 374 -4.88 19.01 22.18
C GLY A 374 -6.23 19.12 22.91
N ALA A 375 -7.34 19.17 22.16
CA ALA A 375 -8.68 19.18 22.72
C ALA A 375 -9.04 17.83 23.35
N ALA A 376 -8.72 16.72 22.67
CA ALA A 376 -8.93 15.37 23.19
C ALA A 376 -8.12 15.12 24.48
N GLU A 377 -6.85 15.52 24.51
CA GLU A 377 -5.99 15.42 25.70
C GLU A 377 -6.54 16.23 26.87
N THR A 378 -7.01 17.46 26.61
CA THR A 378 -7.64 18.31 27.62
C THR A 378 -8.90 17.68 28.18
N ALA A 379 -9.77 17.14 27.32
CA ALA A 379 -10.99 16.48 27.74
C ALA A 379 -10.70 15.24 28.60
N TRP A 380 -9.76 14.38 28.19
CA TRP A 380 -9.37 13.21 28.98
C TRP A 380 -8.73 13.56 30.31
N ARG A 381 -7.89 14.61 30.37
CA ARG A 381 -7.36 15.13 31.64
C ARG A 381 -8.45 15.58 32.59
N GLN A 382 -9.49 16.25 32.08
CA GLN A 382 -10.63 16.67 32.91
C GLN A 382 -11.46 15.49 33.40
N VAL A 383 -11.70 14.50 32.54
CA VAL A 383 -12.46 13.29 32.90
C VAL A 383 -11.72 12.45 33.95
N LEU A 384 -10.40 12.39 33.87
CA LEU A 384 -9.54 11.62 34.77
C LEU A 384 -9.03 12.45 35.95
N ASP A 385 -9.50 13.70 36.12
CA ASP A 385 -9.11 14.52 37.25
C ASP A 385 -9.55 13.87 38.56
N GLY A 386 -8.63 13.81 39.53
CA GLY A 386 -8.85 13.11 40.81
C GLY A 386 -8.73 11.58 40.76
N VAL A 387 -8.38 10.97 39.61
CA VAL A 387 -8.03 9.54 39.55
C VAL A 387 -6.57 9.35 39.98
N GLU A 388 -6.35 8.95 41.23
CA GLU A 388 -5.00 8.75 41.79
C GLU A 388 -4.37 7.40 41.41
N GLY A 389 -5.17 6.43 40.98
CA GLY A 389 -4.71 5.11 40.59
C GLY A 389 -5.85 4.11 40.36
N PRO A 390 -5.53 2.89 39.91
CA PRO A 390 -6.53 1.86 39.69
C PRO A 390 -7.09 1.35 41.02
N THR A 391 -8.40 1.08 41.06
CA THR A 391 -9.01 0.35 42.18
C THR A 391 -8.70 -1.13 42.05
N LEU A 392 -7.80 -1.65 42.89
CA LEU A 392 -7.47 -3.07 42.93
C LEU A 392 -8.55 -3.84 43.70
N ILE A 393 -9.25 -4.74 43.02
CA ILE A 393 -10.32 -5.58 43.61
C ILE A 393 -9.73 -6.82 44.33
N ALA A 394 -8.46 -7.15 44.05
CA ALA A 394 -7.69 -8.19 44.73
C ALA A 394 -6.21 -7.77 44.83
N PRO A 395 -5.45 -8.27 45.83
CA PRO A 395 -4.00 -8.06 45.88
C PRO A 395 -3.37 -8.55 44.57
N ALA A 396 -2.36 -7.82 44.06
CA ALA A 396 -1.59 -8.26 42.91
C ALA A 396 -1.14 -9.71 43.15
N ALA A 397 -1.46 -10.60 42.20
CA ALA A 397 -0.96 -11.97 42.27
C ALA A 397 0.57 -11.88 42.42
N GLY A 398 1.10 -12.45 43.50
CA GLY A 398 2.54 -12.63 43.64
C GLY A 398 3.09 -13.46 42.46
N PRO A 399 4.42 -13.57 42.32
CA PRO A 399 5.01 -14.47 41.33
C PRO A 399 4.34 -15.85 41.41
N PRO A 400 4.08 -16.53 40.28
CA PRO A 400 3.25 -17.72 40.25
C PRO A 400 3.73 -18.74 41.29
N ASP A 401 2.94 -18.92 42.34
CA ASP A 401 3.21 -19.93 43.36
C ASP A 401 3.19 -21.29 42.69
N ALA A 402 4.22 -22.11 42.95
CA ALA A 402 4.32 -23.47 42.47
C ALA A 402 3.00 -24.23 42.75
N PRO A 403 2.51 -25.06 41.81
CA PRO A 403 1.19 -25.69 41.92
C PRO A 403 1.09 -26.46 43.23
N ARG A 404 0.20 -25.98 44.12
CA ARG A 404 -0.10 -26.68 45.37
C ARG A 404 -0.80 -28.01 45.04
N PRO A 405 -0.37 -29.14 45.62
CA PRO A 405 -1.01 -30.42 45.38
C PRO A 405 -2.45 -30.37 45.89
N LEU A 406 -3.40 -30.70 45.01
CA LEU A 406 -4.82 -30.85 45.33
C LEU A 406 -4.96 -31.86 46.47
N ARG A 407 -5.37 -31.40 47.65
CA ARG A 407 -5.83 -32.31 48.72
C ARG A 407 -7.16 -32.90 48.28
N ARG A 408 -7.17 -34.21 48.04
CA ARG A 408 -8.40 -35.00 47.94
C ARG A 408 -9.09 -35.02 49.31
N SER A 409 -10.35 -34.61 49.33
CA SER A 409 -11.32 -34.95 50.38
C SER A 409 -12.16 -36.13 49.92
#